data_AF-A0A5N5DTG3-F1
#
_entry.id   AF-A0A5N5DTG3-F1
#
_cell.length_a   1.000
_cell.length_b   1.000
_cell.length_c   1.000
_cell.angle_alpha   90.00
_cell.angle_beta   90.00
_cell.angle_gamma   90.00
#
_symmetry.space_group_name_H-M   'P 1'
#
loop_
_entity.id
_entity.type
_entity.pdbx_description
1 polymer ?
#
loop_
_entity_poly.entity_id
_entity_poly.type
_entity_poly.pdbx_seq_one_letter_code
_entity_poly.pdbx_strand_id
1 'polypeptide(L)'
;MEYFPKRFALWSLVLVLIGTIYSSLALLNGIEDLAQDFFLSKTTITVILLPFLINFPENTTITLAAYIDQMDQAVLVATSSVIHMNLVVFPAMVLFGWAMKQPVTLELVGPGLVVCGIGIWVTGSVLQDGKSNYLEGMICIGLYVIFALMFCLFPENV
;
A
#
# COMPACT_ATOMS: atom_id res chain seq x y z
N MET A 1 -15.47 -11.82 -25.08
CA MET A 1 -15.64 -10.89 -23.94
C MET A 1 -17.12 -10.60 -23.83
N GLU A 2 -17.81 -11.18 -22.85
CA GLU A 2 -19.24 -10.92 -22.61
C GLU A 2 -19.45 -9.43 -22.31
N TYR A 3 -20.24 -8.76 -23.15
CA TYR A 3 -20.65 -7.38 -22.94
C TYR A 3 -21.67 -7.35 -21.79
N PHE A 4 -21.20 -7.15 -20.56
CA PHE A 4 -22.10 -6.90 -19.44
C PHE A 4 -22.92 -5.64 -19.70
N PRO A 5 -24.25 -5.66 -19.49
CA PRO A 5 -25.08 -4.49 -19.72
C PRO A 5 -24.63 -3.37 -18.77
N LYS A 6 -24.59 -2.11 -19.26
CA LYS A 6 -24.13 -0.94 -18.48
C LYS A 6 -24.81 -0.82 -17.11
N ARG A 7 -26.06 -1.28 -17.01
CA ARG A 7 -26.83 -1.33 -15.75
C ARG A 7 -26.23 -2.32 -14.75
N PHE A 8 -25.75 -3.47 -15.19
CA PHE A 8 -25.10 -4.48 -14.33
C PHE A 8 -23.77 -3.98 -13.79
N ALA A 9 -22.94 -3.34 -14.64
CA ALA A 9 -21.69 -2.73 -14.19
C ALA A 9 -21.91 -1.60 -13.16
N LEU A 10 -23.00 -0.83 -13.31
CA LEU A 10 -23.36 0.20 -12.34
C LEU A 10 -23.79 -0.41 -11.01
N TRP A 11 -24.64 -1.45 -11.04
CA TRP A 11 -25.06 -2.16 -9.83
C TRP A 11 -23.89 -2.85 -9.10
N SER A 12 -22.96 -3.46 -9.84
CA SER A 12 -21.78 -4.09 -9.22
C SER A 12 -20.88 -3.04 -8.55
N LEU A 13 -20.69 -1.88 -9.19
CA LEU A 13 -19.89 -0.79 -8.61
C LEU A 13 -20.50 -0.28 -7.31
N VAL A 14 -21.82 -0.06 -7.27
CA VAL A 14 -22.52 0.38 -6.05
C VAL A 14 -22.40 -0.66 -4.94
N LEU A 15 -22.54 -1.95 -5.27
CA LEU A 15 -22.45 -3.03 -4.31
C LEU A 15 -21.04 -3.15 -3.72
N VAL A 16 -20.00 -3.03 -4.56
CA VAL A 16 -18.60 -3.01 -4.10
C VAL A 16 -18.36 -1.80 -3.19
N LEU A 17 -18.84 -0.62 -3.55
CA LEU A 17 -18.70 0.59 -2.74
C LEU A 17 -19.27 0.42 -1.33
N ILE A 18 -20.51 -0.07 -1.24
CA ILE A 18 -21.17 -0.31 0.06
C ILE A 18 -20.41 -1.38 0.86
N GLY A 19 -20.00 -2.46 0.19
CA GLY A 19 -19.21 -3.54 0.80
C GLY A 19 -17.90 -3.02 1.38
N THR A 20 -17.12 -2.27 0.59
CA THR A 20 -15.84 -1.69 1.03
C THR A 20 -16.03 -0.72 2.19
N ILE A 21 -17.07 0.13 2.16
CA ILE A 21 -17.37 1.03 3.28
C ILE A 21 -17.63 0.21 4.54
N TYR A 22 -18.53 -0.78 4.48
CA TYR A 22 -18.86 -1.60 5.66
C TYR A 22 -17.64 -2.34 6.20
N SER A 23 -16.85 -2.97 5.32
CA SER A 23 -15.61 -3.65 5.70
C SER A 23 -14.59 -2.70 6.31
N SER A 24 -14.46 -1.48 5.79
CA SER A 24 -13.55 -0.47 6.36
C SER A 24 -13.97 -0.02 7.76
N LEU A 25 -15.27 0.15 8.02
CA LEU A 25 -15.78 0.47 9.35
C LEU A 25 -15.56 -0.68 10.33
N ALA A 26 -15.84 -1.92 9.91
CA ALA A 26 -15.62 -3.11 10.73
C ALA A 26 -14.14 -3.26 11.11
N LEU A 27 -13.24 -3.04 10.15
CA LEU A 27 -11.79 -3.06 10.38
C LEU A 27 -11.36 -1.99 11.38
N LEU A 28 -11.84 -0.75 11.22
CA LEU A 28 -11.47 0.36 12.11
C LEU A 28 -11.87 0.07 13.57
N ASN A 29 -13.06 -0.52 13.78
CA ASN A 29 -13.56 -0.87 15.10
C ASN A 29 -12.82 -2.08 15.71
N GLY A 30 -12.39 -3.04 14.88
CA GLY A 30 -11.75 -4.27 15.33
C GLY A 30 -10.23 -4.22 15.43
N ILE A 31 -9.57 -3.11 15.05
CA ILE A 31 -8.11 -3.07 14.97
C ILE A 31 -7.42 -3.20 16.33
N GLU A 32 -8.07 -2.74 17.41
CA GLU A 32 -7.54 -2.83 18.78
C GLU A 32 -7.64 -4.26 19.31
N ASP A 33 -8.74 -4.95 19.04
CA ASP A 33 -8.92 -6.37 19.37
C ASP A 33 -7.93 -7.24 18.58
N LEU A 34 -7.75 -6.94 17.28
CA LEU A 34 -6.74 -7.60 16.43
C LEU A 34 -5.31 -7.39 16.95
N ALA A 35 -4.98 -6.20 17.45
CA ALA A 35 -3.67 -5.95 18.04
C ALA A 35 -3.42 -6.83 19.28
N GLN A 36 -4.44 -6.99 20.13
CA GLN A 36 -4.36 -7.82 21.33
C GLN A 36 -4.24 -9.31 21.00
N ASP A 37 -5.06 -9.82 20.10
CA ASP A 37 -5.09 -11.26 19.74
C ASP A 37 -3.81 -11.73 19.05
N PHE A 38 -3.24 -10.87 18.18
CA PHE A 38 -2.03 -11.22 17.42
C PHE A 38 -0.73 -10.88 18.17
N PHE A 39 -0.80 -10.30 19.38
CA PHE A 39 0.35 -9.78 20.11
C PHE A 39 1.21 -8.82 19.25
N LEU A 40 0.56 -8.09 18.34
CA LEU A 40 1.20 -7.14 17.45
C LEU A 40 0.81 -5.72 17.83
N SER A 41 1.75 -4.80 17.67
CA SER A 41 1.48 -3.39 17.92
C SER A 41 0.49 -2.81 16.90
N LYS A 42 -0.29 -1.79 17.28
CA LYS A 42 -1.26 -1.13 16.38
C LYS A 42 -0.56 -0.53 15.17
N THR A 43 0.64 0.00 15.37
CA THR A 43 1.53 0.52 14.33
C THR A 43 1.93 -0.58 13.36
N THR A 44 2.30 -1.76 13.84
CA THR A 44 2.68 -2.90 13.00
C THR A 44 1.54 -3.33 12.08
N ILE A 45 0.33 -3.45 12.64
CA ILE A 45 -0.86 -3.82 11.86
C ILE A 45 -1.18 -2.75 10.82
N THR A 46 -1.15 -1.47 11.21
CA THR A 46 -1.57 -0.36 10.35
C THR A 46 -0.54 -0.02 9.27
N VAL A 47 0.75 -0.10 9.56
CA VAL A 47 1.84 0.34 8.66
C VAL A 47 2.32 -0.80 7.75
N ILE A 48 2.32 -2.05 8.23
CA ILE A 48 2.86 -3.19 7.46
C ILE A 48 1.74 -4.09 6.95
N LEU A 49 0.97 -4.68 7.88
CA LEU A 49 0.03 -5.74 7.52
C LEU A 49 -1.13 -5.23 6.64
N LEU A 50 -1.71 -4.10 7.02
CA LEU A 50 -2.88 -3.56 6.35
C LEU A 50 -2.57 -3.11 4.91
N PRO A 51 -1.52 -2.30 4.63
CA PRO A 51 -1.17 -1.92 3.25
C PRO A 51 -0.76 -3.13 2.40
N PHE A 52 -0.08 -4.11 2.99
CA PHE A 52 0.28 -5.36 2.30
C PHE A 52 -0.96 -6.10 1.79
N LEU A 53 -1.96 -6.30 2.66
CA LEU A 53 -3.19 -7.02 2.30
C LEU A 53 -4.05 -6.25 1.30
N ILE A 54 -4.19 -4.92 1.48
CA ILE A 54 -4.98 -4.07 0.57
C ILE A 54 -4.40 -4.08 -0.84
N ASN A 55 -3.07 -3.99 -0.96
CA ASN A 55 -2.39 -3.93 -2.26
C ASN A 55 -2.09 -5.32 -2.84
N PHE A 56 -2.37 -6.41 -2.12
CA PHE A 56 -2.10 -7.78 -2.57
C PHE A 56 -2.73 -8.13 -3.93
N PRO A 57 -4.01 -7.78 -4.22
CA PRO A 57 -4.61 -8.05 -5.53
C PRO A 57 -3.91 -7.31 -6.68
N GLU A 58 -3.45 -6.09 -6.43
CA GLU A 58 -2.70 -5.30 -7.42
C GLU A 58 -1.31 -5.90 -7.63
N ASN A 59 -0.59 -6.20 -6.54
CA ASN A 59 0.74 -6.80 -6.58
C ASN A 59 0.76 -8.17 -7.28
N THR A 60 -0.28 -8.98 -7.11
CA THR A 60 -0.43 -10.25 -7.85
C THR A 60 -0.62 -10.02 -9.34
N THR A 61 -1.37 -8.99 -9.74
CA THR A 61 -1.53 -8.60 -11.15
C THR A 61 -0.21 -8.12 -11.76
N ILE A 62 0.56 -7.30 -11.02
CA ILE A 62 1.89 -6.84 -11.41
C ILE A 62 2.86 -8.03 -11.56
N THR A 63 2.85 -8.95 -10.60
CA THR A 63 3.71 -10.15 -10.62
C THR A 63 3.35 -11.06 -11.79
N LEU A 64 2.06 -11.19 -12.11
CA LEU A 64 1.60 -11.95 -13.27
C LEU A 64 2.07 -11.29 -14.58
N ALA A 65 1.97 -9.97 -14.71
CA ALA A 65 2.49 -9.24 -15.86
C ALA A 65 4.01 -9.45 -16.03
N ALA A 66 4.78 -9.39 -14.94
CA ALA A 66 6.21 -9.70 -14.95
C ALA A 66 6.50 -11.15 -15.35
N TYR A 67 5.68 -12.11 -14.89
CA TYR A 67 5.84 -13.54 -15.21
C TYR A 67 5.62 -13.85 -16.70
N ILE A 68 4.73 -13.10 -17.38
CA ILE A 68 4.49 -13.23 -18.82
C ILE A 68 5.39 -12.33 -19.67
N ASP A 69 6.54 -11.92 -19.13
CA ASP A 69 7.58 -11.11 -19.79
C ASP A 69 7.11 -9.68 -20.17
N GLN A 70 6.11 -9.15 -19.46
CA GLN A 70 5.62 -7.77 -19.62
C GLN A 70 6.16 -6.88 -18.51
N MET A 71 7.50 -6.83 -18.36
CA MET A 71 8.16 -6.06 -17.30
C MET A 71 7.86 -4.56 -17.39
N ASP A 72 7.80 -4.00 -18.60
CA ASP A 72 7.45 -2.58 -18.81
C ASP A 72 6.04 -2.26 -18.27
N GLN A 73 5.08 -3.16 -18.45
CA GLN A 73 3.73 -2.98 -17.92
C GLN A 73 3.71 -3.14 -16.39
N ALA A 74 4.46 -4.10 -15.86
CA ALA A 74 4.60 -4.30 -14.42
C ALA A 74 5.16 -3.05 -13.73
N VAL A 75 6.26 -2.49 -14.26
CA VAL A 75 6.89 -1.26 -13.74
C VAL A 75 5.97 -0.05 -13.92
N LEU A 76 5.30 0.07 -15.08
CA LEU A 76 4.36 1.16 -15.34
C LEU A 76 3.22 1.17 -14.33
N VAL A 77 2.55 0.03 -14.13
CA VAL A 77 1.43 -0.10 -13.18
C VAL A 77 1.91 0.19 -11.77
N ALA A 78 2.99 -0.45 -11.31
CA ALA A 78 3.56 -0.25 -9.97
C ALA A 78 3.90 1.23 -9.69
N THR A 79 4.61 1.87 -10.61
CA THR A 79 5.04 3.27 -10.46
C THR A 79 3.84 4.22 -10.47
N SER A 80 2.87 3.96 -11.37
CA SER A 80 1.67 4.80 -11.47
C SER A 80 0.82 4.76 -10.19
N SER A 81 0.70 3.59 -9.55
CA SER A 81 -0.05 3.41 -8.30
C SER A 81 0.59 4.21 -7.15
N VAL A 82 1.92 4.12 -7.01
CA VAL A 82 2.67 4.88 -5.98
C VAL A 82 2.57 6.39 -6.22
N ILE A 83 2.69 6.85 -7.48
CA ILE A 83 2.54 8.27 -7.82
C ILE A 83 1.12 8.75 -7.50
N HIS A 84 0.10 7.97 -7.85
CA HIS A 84 -1.30 8.31 -7.60
C HIS A 84 -1.60 8.40 -6.09
N MET A 85 -1.11 7.44 -5.30
CA MET A 85 -1.25 7.49 -3.84
C MET A 85 -0.59 8.74 -3.23
N ASN A 86 0.65 9.04 -3.64
CA ASN A 86 1.41 10.15 -3.05
C ASN A 86 0.97 11.55 -3.52
N LEU A 87 0.63 11.73 -4.80
CA LEU A 87 0.31 13.05 -5.34
C LEU A 87 -1.19 13.39 -5.29
N VAL A 88 -2.06 12.39 -5.15
CA VAL A 88 -3.52 12.61 -5.16
C VAL A 88 -4.13 12.18 -3.83
N VAL A 89 -3.92 10.93 -3.42
CA VAL A 89 -4.65 10.37 -2.26
C VAL A 89 -4.23 11.02 -0.94
N PHE A 90 -2.93 11.05 -0.61
CA PHE A 90 -2.48 11.65 0.64
C PHE A 90 -2.77 13.15 0.76
N PRO A 91 -2.54 13.99 -0.27
CA PRO A 91 -2.93 15.39 -0.21
C PRO A 91 -4.45 15.58 -0.08
N ALA A 92 -5.24 14.77 -0.78
CA ALA A 92 -6.69 14.80 -0.64
C ALA A 92 -7.13 14.47 0.79
N MET A 93 -6.52 13.46 1.43
CA MET A 93 -6.80 13.13 2.84
C MET A 93 -6.53 14.30 3.79
N VAL A 94 -5.42 15.02 3.62
CA VAL A 94 -5.10 16.21 4.42
C VAL A 94 -6.16 17.31 4.21
N LEU A 95 -6.53 17.58 2.96
CA LEU A 95 -7.57 18.57 2.62
C LEU A 95 -8.94 18.19 3.21
N PHE A 96 -9.31 16.90 3.17
CA PHE A 96 -10.54 16.41 3.80
C PHE A 96 -10.48 16.55 5.33
N GLY A 97 -9.35 16.24 5.95
CA GLY A 97 -9.13 16.48 7.37
C GLY A 97 -9.38 17.93 7.76
N TRP A 98 -8.82 18.88 6.99
CA TRP A 98 -9.03 20.32 7.22
C TRP A 98 -10.49 20.75 7.02
N ALA A 99 -11.17 20.21 6.00
CA ALA A 99 -12.59 20.46 5.79
C ALA A 99 -13.45 19.99 6.98
N MET A 100 -13.04 18.90 7.65
CA MET A 100 -13.67 18.38 8.87
C MET A 100 -13.13 19.02 10.16
N LYS A 101 -12.28 20.06 10.06
CA LYS A 101 -11.61 20.74 11.19
C LYS A 101 -10.74 19.81 12.04
N GLN A 102 -10.20 18.74 11.46
CA GLN A 102 -9.21 17.87 12.10
C GLN A 102 -7.78 18.32 11.75
N PRO A 103 -6.85 18.36 12.72
CA PRO A 103 -5.47 18.76 12.49
C PRO A 103 -4.66 17.61 11.87
N VAL A 104 -5.02 17.22 10.64
CA VAL A 104 -4.28 16.21 9.88
C VAL A 104 -3.11 16.88 9.18
N THR A 105 -1.90 16.36 9.40
CA THR A 105 -0.65 16.81 8.79
C THR A 105 0.03 15.64 8.08
N LEU A 106 0.79 15.95 7.02
CA LEU A 106 1.62 14.96 6.33
C LEU A 106 2.99 14.87 7.02
N GLU A 107 3.01 14.32 8.24
CA GLU A 107 4.24 14.21 9.03
C GLU A 107 5.01 12.94 8.65
N LEU A 108 5.93 13.05 7.69
CA LEU A 108 7.01 12.08 7.52
C LEU A 108 8.16 12.43 8.47
N VAL A 109 8.04 12.06 9.74
CA VAL A 109 9.11 12.24 10.75
C VAL A 109 9.59 10.89 11.27
N GLY A 110 10.88 10.81 11.59
CA GLY A 110 11.48 9.65 12.26
C GLY A 110 11.72 8.45 11.32
N PRO A 111 11.43 7.21 11.75
CA PRO A 111 11.79 6.00 11.02
C PRO A 111 11.11 5.89 9.64
N GLY A 112 9.89 6.40 9.49
CA GLY A 112 9.16 6.38 8.22
C GLY A 112 9.85 7.16 7.10
N LEU A 113 10.40 8.34 7.41
CA LEU A 113 11.11 9.16 6.42
C LEU A 113 12.37 8.45 5.89
N VAL A 114 13.13 7.82 6.78
CA VAL A 114 14.35 7.08 6.44
C VAL A 114 14.01 5.90 5.53
N VAL A 115 12.98 5.13 5.89
CA VAL A 115 12.52 3.98 5.11
C VAL A 115 12.04 4.40 3.72
N CYS A 116 11.24 5.46 3.62
CA CYS A 116 10.79 6.00 2.34
C CYS A 116 11.98 6.49 1.49
N GLY A 117 12.94 7.21 2.09
CA GLY A 117 14.12 7.71 1.38
C GLY A 117 14.99 6.59 0.80
N ILE A 118 15.29 5.57 1.61
CA ILE A 118 16.06 4.40 1.16
C ILE A 118 15.27 3.62 0.10
N GLY A 119 13.97 3.44 0.29
CA GLY A 119 13.11 2.74 -0.67
C GLY A 119 13.09 3.40 -2.04
N ILE A 120 12.93 4.73 -2.10
CA ILE A 120 12.99 5.51 -3.35
C ILE A 120 14.37 5.39 -3.99
N TRP A 121 15.44 5.50 -3.20
CA TRP A 121 16.81 5.44 -3.72
C TRP A 121 17.16 4.07 -4.32
N VAL A 122 16.87 2.99 -3.59
CA VAL A 122 17.12 1.61 -4.05
C VAL A 122 16.27 1.29 -5.28
N THR A 123 14.97 1.58 -5.22
CA THR A 123 14.05 1.33 -6.36
C THR A 123 14.46 2.13 -7.59
N GLY A 124 14.83 3.40 -7.41
CA GLY A 124 15.33 4.25 -8.49
C GLY A 124 16.62 3.71 -9.11
N SER A 125 17.51 3.14 -8.31
CA SER A 125 18.77 2.54 -8.80
C SER A 125 18.51 1.27 -9.62
N VAL A 126 17.63 0.38 -9.15
CA VAL A 126 17.26 -0.85 -9.89
C VAL A 126 16.58 -0.52 -11.21
N LEU A 127 15.73 0.52 -11.25
CA LEU A 127 15.03 0.91 -12.48
C LEU A 127 15.95 1.60 -13.50
N GLN A 128 17.05 2.22 -13.08
CA GLN A 128 17.97 2.94 -13.98
C GLN A 128 18.70 2.02 -14.96
N ASP A 129 18.97 0.78 -14.56
CA ASP A 129 19.69 -0.19 -15.38
C ASP A 129 18.85 -0.72 -16.55
N GLY A 130 17.53 -0.48 -16.55
CA GLY A 130 16.61 -0.84 -17.63
C GLY A 130 16.49 -2.35 -17.87
N LYS A 131 17.00 -3.17 -16.95
CA LYS A 131 16.97 -4.62 -16.97
C LYS A 131 16.55 -5.10 -15.58
N SER A 132 15.84 -6.22 -15.54
CA SER A 132 15.43 -6.85 -14.28
C SER A 132 16.19 -8.13 -14.06
N ASN A 133 16.75 -8.32 -12.87
CA ASN A 133 17.36 -9.58 -12.45
C ASN A 133 16.69 -10.16 -11.20
N TYR A 134 16.70 -11.49 -11.05
CA TYR A 134 16.13 -12.15 -9.88
C TYR A 134 16.85 -11.74 -8.59
N LEU A 135 18.16 -11.46 -8.66
CA LEU A 135 18.95 -11.00 -7.52
C LEU A 135 18.53 -9.62 -7.04
N GLU A 136 18.26 -8.68 -7.96
CA GLU A 136 17.73 -7.35 -7.63
C GLU A 136 16.36 -7.48 -6.96
N GLY A 137 15.49 -8.35 -7.49
CA GLY A 137 14.21 -8.67 -6.87
C GLY A 137 14.35 -9.21 -5.45
N MET A 138 15.27 -10.16 -5.22
CA MET A 138 15.54 -10.70 -3.88
C MET A 138 16.08 -9.64 -2.92
N ILE A 139 16.94 -8.73 -3.39
CA ILE A 139 17.44 -7.61 -2.58
C ILE A 139 16.29 -6.68 -2.16
N CYS A 140 15.39 -6.35 -3.09
CA CYS A 140 14.22 -5.52 -2.79
C CYS A 140 13.27 -6.19 -1.79
N ILE A 141 13.00 -7.49 -1.95
CA ILE A 141 12.17 -8.26 -0.99
C ILE A 141 12.86 -8.33 0.37
N GLY A 142 14.18 -8.59 0.41
CA GLY A 142 14.96 -8.62 1.64
C GLY A 142 14.92 -7.27 2.38
N LEU A 143 15.05 -6.17 1.64
CA LEU A 143 14.93 -4.82 2.19
C LEU A 143 13.53 -4.56 2.77
N TYR A 144 12.47 -4.98 2.07
CA TYR A 144 11.10 -4.89 2.58
C TYR A 144 10.91 -5.67 3.89
N VAL A 145 11.46 -6.89 3.98
CA VAL A 145 11.39 -7.70 5.21
C VAL A 145 12.16 -7.03 6.36
N ILE A 146 13.33 -6.44 6.09
CA ILE A 146 14.10 -5.69 7.11
C ILE A 146 13.28 -4.50 7.62
N PHE A 147 12.64 -3.74 6.73
CA PHE A 147 11.77 -2.62 7.13
C PHE A 147 10.53 -3.10 7.90
N ALA A 148 9.90 -4.20 7.47
CA ALA A 148 8.78 -4.79 8.20
C ALA A 148 9.19 -5.19 9.62
N LEU A 149 10.32 -5.89 9.78
CA LEU A 149 10.85 -6.26 11.10
C LEU A 149 11.20 -5.04 11.95
N MET A 150 11.76 -4.00 11.34
CA MET A 150 12.06 -2.75 12.04
C MET A 150 10.79 -2.15 12.65
N PHE A 151 9.68 -2.10 11.91
CA PHE A 151 8.39 -1.60 12.43
C PHE A 151 7.74 -2.56 13.44
N CYS A 152 7.88 -3.88 13.26
CA CYS A 152 7.38 -4.87 14.23
C CYS A 152 8.08 -4.78 15.59
N LEU A 153 9.38 -4.44 15.59
CA LEU A 153 10.21 -4.37 16.79
C LEU A 153 10.33 -2.96 17.36
N PHE A 154 9.80 -1.95 16.66
CA PHE A 154 9.88 -0.57 17.12
C PHE A 154 8.98 -0.40 18.36
N PRO A 155 9.53 0.03 19.50
CA PRO A 155 8.72 0.22 20.70
C PRO A 155 7.72 1.33 20.45
N GLU A 156 6.43 1.02 20.62
CA GLU A 156 5.39 2.03 20.73
C GLU A 156 5.64 2.78 22.04
N ASN A 157 6.07 4.05 21.92
CA ASN A 157 5.98 4.94 23.06
C ASN A 157 4.49 5.14 23.33
N VAL A 158 4.01 4.47 24.37
CA VAL A 158 2.66 4.60 24.94
C VAL A 158 2.37 6.07 25.25
#